data_AF-A0A0B6YFX5-F1
#
_entry.id   AF-A0A0B6YFX5-F1
#
_cell.length_a   1.000
_cell.length_b   1.000
_cell.length_c   1.000
_cell.angle_alpha   90.00
_cell.angle_beta   90.00
_cell.angle_gamma   90.00
#
_symmetry.space_group_name_H-M   'P 1'
#
loop_
_entity.id
_entity.type
_entity.pdbx_description
1 polymer ?
#
loop_
_entity_poly.entity_id
_entity_poly.type
_entity_poly.pdbx_seq_one_letter_code
_entity_poly.pdbx_strand_id
1 'polypeptide(L)'
;VCSSDLAGIAQIAQTNWKFVETLLKECKTKTKKMLVEKMGQEAVELGHSDANITGVEENTLIASLCDLLERIWSHGLQTKKGKSAVWSHLLSYQEVEECNEMNKPVDPKTLTPDLSISGPDPDKQEKNHEKTHRRKGSQGRIELPVLRPMPKSLLSDMKKIQQMSDIHTDVGKTRALIRLALERKMLSVYLKQLLSDTDLLRSL
;
A
#
# COMPACT_ATOMS: atom_id res chain seq x y z
N VAL A 1 30.52 -33.83 9.79
CA VAL A 1 29.23 -33.54 10.45
C VAL A 1 28.79 -34.82 11.13
N CYS A 2 28.74 -34.85 12.46
CA CYS A 2 28.43 -36.07 13.20
C CYS A 2 26.93 -36.41 13.05
N SER A 3 26.54 -37.69 13.11
CA SER A 3 25.13 -38.10 12.99
C SER A 3 24.19 -37.43 14.01
N SER A 4 24.72 -36.99 15.14
CA SER A 4 24.02 -36.19 16.17
C SER A 4 23.64 -34.79 15.70
N ASP A 5 24.46 -34.15 14.86
CA ASP A 5 24.20 -32.78 14.36
C ASP A 5 23.09 -32.79 13.31
N LEU A 6 23.03 -33.82 12.47
CA LEU A 6 22.00 -33.98 11.45
C LEU A 6 20.62 -34.25 12.08
N ALA A 7 20.57 -35.02 13.16
CA ALA A 7 19.34 -35.24 13.94
C ALA A 7 18.84 -33.94 14.61
N GLY A 8 19.76 -33.12 15.14
CA GLY A 8 19.42 -31.79 15.68
C GLY A 8 18.84 -30.85 14.61
N ILE A 9 19.46 -30.80 13.43
CA ILE A 9 18.96 -30.00 12.28
C ILE A 9 17.58 -30.47 11.83
N ALA A 10 17.35 -31.80 11.76
CA ALA A 10 16.06 -32.37 11.39
C ALA A 10 14.96 -32.05 12.41
N GLN A 11 15.28 -32.07 13.71
CA GLN A 11 14.34 -31.73 14.77
C GLN A 11 13.97 -30.23 14.77
N ILE A 12 14.95 -29.36 14.51
CA ILE A 12 14.71 -27.91 14.33
C ILE A 12 13.81 -27.68 13.11
N ALA A 13 14.09 -28.33 11.98
CA ALA A 13 13.27 -28.23 10.78
C ALA A 13 11.83 -28.71 11.01
N GLN A 14 11.64 -29.82 11.74
CA GLN A 14 10.31 -30.33 12.08
C GLN A 14 9.54 -29.36 12.99
N THR A 15 10.22 -28.72 13.94
CA THR A 15 9.62 -27.73 14.84
C THR A 15 9.20 -26.49 14.07
N ASN A 16 10.06 -25.99 13.18
CA ASN A 16 9.77 -24.86 12.30
C ASN A 16 8.58 -25.17 11.37
N TRP A 17 8.51 -26.37 10.80
CA TRP A 17 7.39 -26.77 9.96
C TRP A 17 6.05 -26.75 10.69
N LYS A 18 5.99 -27.31 11.91
CA LYS A 18 4.77 -27.28 12.75
C LYS A 18 4.35 -25.85 13.10
N PHE A 19 5.31 -24.97 13.33
CA PHE A 19 5.04 -23.56 13.58
C PHE A 19 4.43 -22.88 12.35
N VAL A 20 5.02 -23.09 11.17
CA VAL A 20 4.49 -22.56 9.89
C VAL A 20 3.08 -23.08 9.61
N GLU A 21 2.82 -24.38 9.84
CA GLU A 21 1.49 -24.95 9.66
C GLU A 21 0.45 -24.29 10.58
N THR A 22 0.84 -24.02 11.84
CA THR A 22 -0.01 -23.31 12.80
C THR A 22 -0.30 -21.88 12.32
N LEU A 23 0.71 -21.14 11.90
CA LEU A 23 0.55 -19.79 11.36
C LEU A 23 -0.37 -19.76 10.13
N LEU A 24 -0.26 -20.75 9.25
CA LEU A 24 -1.11 -20.84 8.07
C LEU A 24 -2.57 -21.11 8.43
N LYS A 25 -2.83 -22.00 9.39
CA LYS A 25 -4.18 -22.25 9.93
C LYS A 25 -4.75 -21.01 10.59
N GLU A 26 -3.96 -20.28 11.36
CA GLU A 26 -4.35 -19.01 11.97
C GLU A 26 -4.69 -17.96 10.91
N CYS A 27 -3.86 -17.82 9.87
CA CYS A 27 -4.09 -16.90 8.75
C CYS A 27 -5.43 -17.19 8.08
N LYS A 28 -5.66 -18.44 7.68
CA LYS A 28 -6.91 -18.87 7.06
C LYS A 28 -8.12 -18.58 7.95
N THR A 29 -8.01 -18.87 9.24
CA THR A 29 -9.11 -18.69 10.21
C THR A 29 -9.43 -17.21 10.40
N LYS A 30 -8.40 -16.36 10.57
CA LYS A 30 -8.57 -14.91 10.72
C LYS A 30 -9.17 -14.27 9.47
N THR A 31 -8.67 -14.61 8.28
CA THR A 31 -9.23 -14.10 7.02
C THR A 31 -10.68 -14.54 6.84
N LYS A 32 -11.01 -15.81 7.12
CA LYS A 32 -12.40 -16.29 7.06
C LYS A 32 -13.28 -15.52 8.04
N LYS A 33 -12.84 -15.32 9.28
CA LYS A 33 -13.59 -14.55 10.27
C LYS A 33 -13.83 -13.11 9.78
N MET A 34 -12.80 -12.41 9.32
CA MET A 34 -12.95 -11.06 8.76
C MET A 34 -13.97 -10.99 7.61
N LEU A 35 -14.03 -11.99 6.74
CA LEU A 35 -15.00 -12.04 5.65
C LEU A 35 -16.42 -12.35 6.15
N VAL A 36 -16.58 -13.30 7.06
CA VAL A 36 -17.90 -13.70 7.59
C VAL A 36 -18.52 -12.56 8.40
N GLU A 37 -17.76 -11.90 9.27
CA GLU A 37 -18.24 -10.73 10.02
C GLU A 37 -18.66 -9.61 9.05
N LYS A 38 -17.86 -9.34 8.02
CA LYS A 38 -18.20 -8.33 7.00
C LYS A 38 -19.46 -8.68 6.21
N MET A 39 -19.63 -9.93 5.80
CA MET A 39 -20.82 -10.38 5.06
C MET A 39 -22.07 -10.48 5.93
N GLY A 40 -21.95 -10.98 7.16
CA GLY A 40 -23.04 -11.02 8.13
C GLY A 40 -23.53 -9.61 8.47
N GLN A 41 -22.61 -8.65 8.50
CA GLN A 41 -22.92 -7.24 8.69
C GLN A 41 -23.60 -6.61 7.46
N GLU A 42 -23.11 -6.81 6.24
CA GLU A 42 -23.76 -6.30 5.02
C GLU A 42 -25.20 -6.83 4.86
N ALA A 43 -25.50 -8.01 5.43
CA ALA A 43 -26.86 -8.56 5.47
C ALA A 43 -27.77 -7.93 6.55
N VAL A 44 -27.20 -7.38 7.62
CA VAL A 44 -27.93 -6.75 8.75
C VAL A 44 -28.05 -5.22 8.59
N GLU A 45 -27.13 -4.58 7.87
CA GLU A 45 -27.07 -3.11 7.67
C GLU A 45 -28.28 -2.52 6.88
N LEU A 46 -29.19 -3.37 6.40
CA LEU A 46 -30.51 -2.98 5.88
C LEU A 46 -31.54 -2.68 6.99
N GLY A 47 -31.20 -2.88 8.27
CA GLY A 47 -32.00 -2.48 9.43
C GLY A 47 -31.12 -1.92 10.54
N HIS A 48 -31.18 -0.60 10.76
CA HIS A 48 -30.40 0.19 11.72
C HIS A 48 -29.77 -0.59 12.89
N SER A 49 -28.43 -0.70 12.89
CA SER A 49 -27.63 -1.18 14.03
C SER A 49 -26.33 -0.37 14.13
N ASP A 50 -25.99 0.04 15.35
CA ASP A 50 -24.96 1.03 15.68
C ASP A 50 -23.57 0.76 15.11
N ALA A 51 -23.06 1.71 14.30
CA ALA A 51 -21.69 1.70 13.76
C ALA A 51 -20.57 1.69 14.82
N ASN A 52 -20.90 1.95 16.09
CA ASN A 52 -19.92 2.06 17.18
C ASN A 52 -19.47 0.70 17.74
N ILE A 53 -20.29 -0.35 17.70
CA ILE A 53 -19.91 -1.68 18.20
C ILE A 53 -19.12 -2.44 17.11
N THR A 54 -19.52 -2.28 15.86
CA THR A 54 -18.91 -2.92 14.68
C THR A 54 -17.50 -2.39 14.38
N GLY A 55 -17.26 -1.08 14.56
CA GLY A 55 -15.94 -0.49 14.40
C GLY A 55 -14.89 -1.02 15.39
N VAL A 56 -15.30 -1.40 16.61
CA VAL A 56 -14.41 -1.97 17.63
C VAL A 56 -14.01 -3.40 17.28
N GLU A 57 -14.95 -4.21 16.80
CA GLU A 57 -14.68 -5.58 16.38
C GLU A 57 -13.77 -5.63 15.15
N GLU A 58 -14.03 -4.79 14.13
CA GLU A 58 -13.17 -4.65 12.96
C GLU A 58 -11.75 -4.25 13.36
N ASN A 59 -11.60 -3.26 14.25
CA ASN A 59 -10.29 -2.82 14.72
C ASN A 59 -9.53 -3.94 15.44
N THR A 60 -10.23 -4.74 16.24
CA THR A 60 -9.65 -5.90 16.93
C THR A 60 -9.18 -6.97 15.94
N LEU A 61 -9.97 -7.24 14.90
CA LEU A 61 -9.58 -8.19 13.85
C LEU A 61 -8.33 -7.72 13.10
N ILE A 62 -8.29 -6.44 12.70
CA ILE A 62 -7.13 -5.83 12.03
C ILE A 62 -5.89 -5.88 12.93
N ALA A 63 -6.01 -5.53 14.21
CA ALA A 63 -4.91 -5.61 15.16
C ALA A 63 -4.36 -7.04 15.24
N SER A 64 -5.25 -8.04 15.37
CA SER A 64 -4.86 -9.45 15.45
C SER A 64 -4.24 -9.98 14.16
N LEU A 65 -4.61 -9.42 13.00
CA LEU A 65 -3.98 -9.73 11.71
C LEU A 65 -2.57 -9.13 11.65
N CYS A 66 -2.40 -7.89 12.09
CA CYS A 66 -1.08 -7.24 12.15
C CYS A 66 -0.11 -8.03 13.03
N ASP A 67 -0.55 -8.47 14.21
CA ASP A 67 0.29 -9.27 15.12
C ASP A 67 0.61 -10.66 14.54
N LEU A 68 -0.30 -11.26 13.75
CA LEU A 68 -0.02 -12.50 13.02
C LEU A 68 1.03 -12.28 11.92
N LEU A 69 0.89 -11.23 11.11
CA LEU A 69 1.87 -10.91 10.07
C LEU A 69 3.24 -10.62 10.70
N GLU A 70 3.30 -9.90 11.81
CA GLU A 70 4.54 -9.64 12.52
C GLU A 70 5.23 -10.94 12.97
N ARG A 71 4.46 -11.91 13.49
CA ARG A 71 4.97 -13.24 13.84
C ARG A 71 5.46 -14.04 12.63
N ILE A 72 4.75 -13.96 11.49
CA ILE A 72 5.14 -14.62 10.25
C ILE A 72 6.48 -14.04 9.76
N TRP A 73 6.61 -12.72 9.67
CA TRP A 73 7.84 -12.08 9.20
C TRP A 73 9.00 -12.22 10.17
N SER A 74 8.73 -12.26 11.48
CA SER A 74 9.77 -12.45 12.49
C SER A 74 10.27 -13.90 12.59
N HIS A 75 9.57 -14.86 11.98
CA HIS A 75 9.93 -16.26 12.08
C HIS A 75 11.20 -16.56 11.27
N GLY A 76 12.18 -17.17 11.92
CA GLY A 76 13.42 -17.60 11.26
C GLY A 76 14.41 -16.47 10.95
N LEU A 77 14.11 -15.22 11.34
CA LEU A 77 15.07 -14.13 11.24
C LEU A 77 16.23 -14.37 12.20
N GLN A 78 17.44 -14.38 11.65
CA GLN A 78 18.67 -14.54 12.44
C GLN A 78 19.04 -13.24 13.17
N THR A 79 18.68 -12.09 12.60
CA THR A 79 18.90 -10.77 13.19
C THR A 79 17.64 -9.92 13.09
N LYS A 80 17.22 -9.32 14.20
CA LYS A 80 16.09 -8.38 14.20
C LYS A 80 16.55 -7.02 13.73
N LYS A 81 16.12 -6.60 12.54
CA LYS A 81 16.23 -5.22 12.05
C LYS A 81 14.99 -4.44 12.48
N GLY A 82 15.18 -3.27 13.11
CA GLY A 82 14.09 -2.38 13.51
C GLY A 82 13.13 -2.95 14.58
N LYS A 83 12.01 -2.23 14.80
CA LYS A 83 10.96 -2.64 15.77
C LYS A 83 9.83 -3.47 15.14
N SER A 84 9.74 -3.48 13.82
CA SER A 84 8.83 -4.33 13.03
C SER A 84 9.63 -4.99 11.90
N ALA A 85 9.63 -6.31 11.87
CA ALA A 85 10.19 -7.13 10.80
C ALA A 85 9.47 -6.88 9.48
N VAL A 86 8.15 -6.69 9.53
CA VAL A 86 7.34 -6.35 8.35
C VAL A 86 7.77 -4.99 7.80
N TRP A 87 7.87 -3.96 8.65
CA TRP A 87 8.27 -2.62 8.21
C TRP A 87 9.70 -2.60 7.67
N SER A 88 10.62 -3.32 8.31
CA SER A 88 12.01 -3.39 7.87
C SER A 88 12.12 -4.03 6.49
N HIS A 89 11.38 -5.12 6.24
CA HIS A 89 11.33 -5.72 4.91
C HIS A 89 10.74 -4.75 3.88
N LEU A 90 9.66 -4.03 4.23
CA LEU A 90 9.08 -3.01 3.35
C LEU A 90 10.09 -1.92 2.99
N LEU A 91 10.87 -1.42 3.95
CA LEU A 91 11.91 -0.43 3.69
C LEU A 91 12.99 -0.97 2.75
N SER A 92 13.49 -2.19 2.98
CA SER A 92 14.47 -2.80 2.08
C SER A 92 13.89 -3.04 0.67
N TYR A 93 12.61 -3.39 0.56
CA TYR A 93 11.92 -3.48 -0.73
C TYR A 93 11.87 -2.11 -1.44
N GLN A 94 11.57 -1.04 -0.71
CA GLN A 94 11.58 0.32 -1.26
C GLN A 94 12.98 0.71 -1.77
N GLU A 95 14.05 0.40 -1.04
CA GLU A 95 15.43 0.68 -1.45
C GLU A 95 15.81 -0.04 -2.74
N VAL A 96 15.43 -1.33 -2.88
CA VAL A 96 15.67 -2.12 -4.10
C VAL A 96 14.94 -1.53 -5.30
N GLU A 97 13.68 -1.16 -5.13
CA GLU A 97 12.88 -0.57 -6.22
C GLU A 97 13.39 0.82 -6.64
N GLU A 98 13.87 1.63 -5.69
CA GLU A 98 14.49 2.92 -5.99
C GLU A 98 15.82 2.75 -6.74
N CYS A 99 16.62 1.73 -6.42
CA CYS A 99 17.81 1.37 -7.19
C CYS A 99 17.46 0.88 -8.61
N ASN A 100 16.36 0.14 -8.77
CA ASN A 100 15.93 -0.39 -10.07
C ASN A 100 15.41 0.73 -11.00
N GLU A 101 14.66 1.70 -10.47
CA GLU A 101 14.20 2.87 -11.23
C GLU A 101 15.36 3.75 -11.71
N MET A 102 16.44 3.86 -10.93
CA MET A 102 17.65 4.62 -11.32
C MET A 102 18.51 3.91 -12.38
N ASN A 103 18.32 2.60 -12.56
CA ASN A 103 19.01 1.78 -13.58
C ASN A 103 18.22 1.67 -14.90
N LYS A 104 17.01 2.23 -15.00
CA LYS A 104 16.32 2.34 -16.29
C LYS A 104 17.06 3.37 -17.17
N PRO A 105 17.37 3.05 -18.43
CA PRO A 105 17.95 4.02 -19.34
C PRO A 105 16.98 5.21 -19.45
N VAL A 106 17.46 6.39 -19.08
CA VAL A 106 16.74 7.65 -19.28
C VAL A 106 16.58 7.84 -20.79
N ASP A 107 15.37 7.60 -21.30
CA ASP A 107 15.01 8.02 -22.65
C ASP A 107 15.10 9.56 -22.73
N PRO A 108 15.96 10.14 -23.58
CA PRO A 108 16.27 11.57 -23.59
C PRO A 108 15.19 12.42 -24.29
N LYS A 109 13.90 12.10 -24.16
CA LYS A 109 12.81 12.75 -24.91
C LYS A 109 11.78 13.52 -24.09
N THR A 110 12.00 13.75 -22.79
CA THR A 110 11.08 14.57 -21.97
C THR A 110 11.76 15.75 -21.30
N LEU A 111 12.69 16.42 -21.99
CA LEU A 111 13.15 17.76 -21.62
C LEU A 111 12.69 18.77 -22.68
N THR A 112 11.51 19.35 -22.46
CA THR A 112 11.21 20.70 -22.93
C THR A 112 10.58 21.46 -21.78
N PRO A 113 11.31 22.34 -21.10
CA PRO A 113 10.73 23.44 -20.37
C PRO A 113 10.55 24.58 -21.37
N ASP A 114 9.36 24.77 -21.94
CA ASP A 114 9.09 26.03 -22.66
C ASP A 114 8.53 27.05 -21.66
N LEU A 115 9.47 27.71 -20.99
CA LEU A 115 9.27 28.93 -20.22
C LEU A 115 10.09 30.01 -20.92
N SER A 116 9.49 30.65 -21.92
CA SER A 116 10.07 31.78 -22.64
C SER A 116 9.05 32.91 -22.72
N ILE A 117 8.88 33.64 -21.62
CA ILE A 117 8.37 35.02 -21.64
C ILE A 117 9.52 35.92 -22.10
N SER A 118 9.37 36.60 -23.24
CA SER A 118 9.76 38.01 -23.47
C SER A 118 9.69 38.39 -24.95
N GLY A 119 9.04 39.53 -25.23
CA GLY A 119 9.25 40.30 -26.47
C GLY A 119 8.00 41.04 -26.97
N PRO A 120 7.91 42.38 -26.81
CA PRO A 120 6.85 43.21 -27.39
C PRO A 120 7.29 43.82 -28.73
N ASP A 121 6.39 43.90 -29.71
CA ASP A 121 6.44 44.91 -30.79
C ASP A 121 5.08 45.02 -31.52
N PRO A 122 4.79 46.12 -32.23
CA PRO A 122 3.48 46.71 -32.31
C PRO A 122 2.97 46.69 -33.77
N ASP A 123 1.82 47.31 -33.95
CA ASP A 123 1.40 47.94 -35.20
C ASP A 123 0.94 47.03 -36.36
N LYS A 124 -0.39 46.88 -36.45
CA LYS A 124 -1.16 47.10 -37.70
C LYS A 124 -2.65 47.26 -37.41
N GLN A 125 -3.10 48.51 -37.54
CA GLN A 125 -4.42 49.00 -37.97
C GLN A 125 -5.12 48.05 -38.98
N GLU A 126 -6.45 47.88 -39.09
CA GLU A 126 -7.56 48.85 -39.01
C GLU A 126 -8.96 48.13 -39.07
N LYS A 127 -9.98 48.74 -38.43
CA LYS A 127 -11.44 48.82 -38.78
C LYS A 127 -12.33 47.56 -38.90
N ASN A 128 -13.36 47.42 -38.04
CA ASN A 128 -14.71 48.03 -38.16
C ASN A 128 -15.79 47.34 -37.28
N HIS A 129 -16.87 48.07 -37.03
CA HIS A 129 -18.02 47.83 -36.14
C HIS A 129 -18.78 46.50 -36.32
N GLU A 130 -19.37 45.98 -35.22
CA GLU A 130 -20.84 45.99 -35.02
C GLU A 130 -21.19 45.32 -33.66
N LYS A 131 -21.99 46.01 -32.85
CA LYS A 131 -22.61 45.45 -31.64
C LYS A 131 -23.67 44.42 -32.06
N THR A 132 -23.55 43.16 -31.63
CA THR A 132 -24.72 42.30 -31.49
C THR A 132 -24.67 41.54 -30.16
N HIS A 133 -25.60 41.91 -29.28
CA HIS A 133 -25.97 41.10 -28.13
C HIS A 133 -26.47 39.73 -28.63
N ARG A 134 -25.64 38.71 -28.52
CA ARG A 134 -26.09 37.32 -28.67
C ARG A 134 -25.90 36.62 -27.34
N ARG A 135 -26.99 36.55 -26.56
CA ARG A 135 -27.15 35.65 -25.41
C ARG A 135 -26.89 34.23 -25.93
N LYS A 136 -25.66 33.72 -25.76
CA LYS A 136 -25.30 32.35 -26.11
C LYS A 136 -25.67 31.48 -24.92
N GLY A 137 -26.60 30.56 -25.18
CA GLY A 137 -27.33 29.79 -24.21
C GLY A 137 -26.45 29.08 -23.20
N SER A 138 -26.97 29.02 -21.98
CA SER A 138 -26.56 28.16 -20.89
C SER A 138 -26.56 26.68 -21.33
N GLN A 139 -25.43 26.22 -21.87
CA GLN A 139 -25.00 24.83 -21.74
C GLN A 139 -23.78 24.81 -20.83
N GLY A 140 -23.98 25.28 -19.60
CA GLY A 140 -23.07 25.02 -18.50
C GLY A 140 -23.22 23.57 -18.07
N ARG A 141 -22.71 22.63 -18.87
CA ARG A 141 -22.28 21.36 -18.29
C ARG A 141 -20.97 21.71 -17.59
N ILE A 142 -21.06 21.97 -16.29
CA ILE A 142 -19.88 21.91 -15.43
C ILE A 142 -19.43 20.45 -15.57
N GLU A 143 -18.46 20.18 -16.43
CA GLU A 143 -17.72 18.94 -16.37
C GLU A 143 -17.09 18.94 -14.99
N LEU A 144 -17.69 18.16 -14.08
CA LEU A 144 -17.06 17.88 -12.80
C LEU A 144 -15.63 17.43 -13.10
N PRO A 145 -14.61 18.00 -12.45
CA PRO A 145 -13.24 17.56 -12.65
C PRO A 145 -13.19 16.04 -12.46
N VAL A 146 -12.93 15.29 -13.53
CA VAL A 146 -12.73 13.85 -13.44
C VAL A 146 -11.41 13.65 -12.71
N LEU A 147 -11.50 13.51 -11.39
CA LEU A 147 -10.35 13.26 -10.54
C LEU A 147 -9.69 11.96 -11.01
N ARG A 148 -8.38 12.04 -11.34
CA ARG A 148 -7.63 10.83 -11.72
C ARG A 148 -7.67 9.85 -10.55
N PRO A 149 -7.99 8.56 -10.79
CA PRO A 149 -7.93 7.55 -9.74
C PRO A 149 -6.57 7.55 -9.07
N MET A 150 -6.55 7.62 -7.74
CA MET A 150 -5.30 7.66 -6.98
C MET A 150 -4.47 6.40 -7.28
N PRO A 151 -3.16 6.52 -7.57
CA PRO A 151 -2.32 5.37 -7.88
C PRO A 151 -2.41 4.31 -6.78
N LYS A 152 -2.68 3.06 -7.20
CA LYS A 152 -2.75 1.86 -6.34
C LYS A 152 -1.40 1.15 -6.38
N SER A 153 -0.39 1.75 -5.76
CA SER A 153 0.97 1.20 -5.69
C SER A 153 1.43 1.13 -4.23
N LEU A 154 2.06 0.01 -3.87
CA LEU A 154 2.65 -0.23 -2.55
C LEU A 154 3.61 0.90 -2.16
N LEU A 155 4.52 1.27 -3.06
CA LEU A 155 5.52 2.33 -2.82
C LEU A 155 4.85 3.70 -2.60
N SER A 156 3.79 4.01 -3.36
CA SER A 156 3.06 5.26 -3.18
C SER A 156 2.36 5.34 -1.83
N ASP A 157 1.80 4.23 -1.35
CA ASP A 157 1.15 4.17 -0.04
C ASP A 157 2.17 4.23 1.11
N MET A 158 3.30 3.55 0.96
CA MET A 158 4.40 3.64 1.93
C MET A 158 4.90 5.08 2.08
N LYS A 159 5.15 5.79 0.97
CA LYS A 159 5.61 7.19 1.00
C LYS A 159 4.59 8.11 1.69
N LYS A 160 3.29 7.92 1.47
CA LYS A 160 2.25 8.67 2.18
C LYS A 160 2.27 8.40 3.68
N ILE A 161 2.37 7.14 4.08
CA ILE A 161 2.39 6.76 5.51
C ILE A 161 3.63 7.30 6.21
N GLN A 162 4.79 7.31 5.53
CA GLN A 162 6.02 7.91 6.03
C GLN A 162 5.89 9.43 6.23
N GLN A 163 5.05 10.11 5.45
CA GLN A 163 4.79 11.55 5.55
C GLN A 163 3.77 11.92 6.63
N MET A 164 3.02 10.96 7.20
CA MET A 164 2.06 11.25 8.26
C MET A 164 2.80 11.57 9.57
N SER A 165 2.55 12.76 10.13
CA SER A 165 3.18 13.23 11.38
C SER A 165 2.74 12.45 12.62
N ASP A 166 1.55 11.87 12.58
CA ASP A 166 0.91 11.30 13.77
C ASP A 166 1.43 9.89 14.10
N ILE A 167 2.05 9.21 13.12
CA ILE A 167 2.53 7.83 13.26
C ILE A 167 4.04 7.77 13.10
N HIS A 168 4.74 7.75 14.23
CA HIS A 168 6.21 7.76 14.27
C HIS A 168 6.82 6.36 14.47
N THR A 169 6.05 5.34 14.85
CA THR A 169 6.58 4.00 15.12
C THR A 169 6.49 3.07 13.92
N ASP A 170 7.49 2.20 13.71
CA ASP A 170 7.49 1.19 12.65
C ASP A 170 6.26 0.27 12.73
N VAL A 171 5.91 -0.17 13.95
CA VAL A 171 4.72 -0.99 14.20
C VAL A 171 3.45 -0.23 13.83
N GLY A 172 3.37 1.06 14.17
CA GLY A 172 2.25 1.92 13.78
C GLY A 172 2.15 2.09 12.27
N LYS A 173 3.27 2.29 11.58
CA LYS A 173 3.33 2.43 10.12
C LYS A 173 2.91 1.14 9.42
N THR A 174 3.36 -0.02 9.90
CA THR A 174 2.89 -1.34 9.45
C THR A 174 1.38 -1.48 9.61
N ARG A 175 0.85 -1.17 10.80
CA ARG A 175 -0.59 -1.25 11.08
C ARG A 175 -1.41 -0.34 10.17
N ALA A 176 -0.94 0.89 9.95
CA ALA A 176 -1.56 1.85 9.05
C ALA A 176 -1.57 1.34 7.60
N LEU A 177 -0.45 0.76 7.13
CA LEU A 177 -0.34 0.21 5.78
C LEU A 177 -1.28 -0.96 5.57
N ILE A 178 -1.34 -1.90 6.52
CA ILE A 178 -2.23 -3.06 6.44
C ILE A 178 -3.70 -2.59 6.43
N ARG A 179 -4.05 -1.64 7.30
CA ARG A 179 -5.41 -1.06 7.35
C ARG A 179 -5.80 -0.43 6.02
N LEU A 180 -4.94 0.43 5.46
CA LEU A 180 -5.14 1.05 4.16
C LEU A 180 -5.25 0.00 3.03
N ALA A 181 -4.40 -1.03 3.06
CA ALA A 181 -4.41 -2.08 2.05
C ALA A 181 -5.68 -2.95 2.11
N LEU A 182 -6.25 -3.18 3.30
CA LEU A 182 -7.53 -3.87 3.46
C LEU A 182 -8.69 -3.04 2.90
N GLU A 183 -8.75 -1.76 3.23
CA GLU A 183 -9.78 -0.83 2.74
C GLU A 183 -9.76 -0.74 1.21
N ARG A 184 -8.56 -0.69 0.62
CA ARG A 184 -8.36 -0.66 -0.84
C ARG A 184 -8.48 -2.03 -1.51
N LYS A 185 -8.66 -3.12 -0.74
CA LYS A 185 -8.68 -4.52 -1.21
C LYS A 185 -7.40 -4.93 -1.94
N MET A 186 -6.26 -4.36 -1.54
CA MET A 186 -4.94 -4.56 -2.15
C MET A 186 -3.98 -5.40 -1.29
N LEU A 187 -4.37 -5.79 -0.07
CA LEU A 187 -3.46 -6.49 0.86
C LEU A 187 -2.80 -7.73 0.21
N SER A 188 -3.57 -8.59 -0.45
CA SER A 188 -2.98 -9.78 -1.11
C SER A 188 -2.00 -9.42 -2.22
N VAL A 189 -2.26 -8.36 -2.98
CA VAL A 189 -1.38 -7.87 -4.05
C VAL A 189 -0.07 -7.39 -3.45
N TYR A 190 -0.15 -6.57 -2.39
CA TYR A 190 1.04 -6.03 -1.71
C TYR A 190 1.88 -7.13 -1.09
N LEU A 191 1.27 -8.12 -0.43
CA LEU A 191 2.01 -9.25 0.12
C LEU A 191 2.66 -10.09 -0.99
N LYS A 192 1.97 -10.36 -2.10
CA LYS A 192 2.57 -11.10 -3.23
C LYS A 192 3.74 -10.36 -3.85
N GLN A 193 3.61 -9.04 -4.01
CA GLN A 193 4.67 -8.18 -4.53
C GLN A 193 5.89 -8.14 -3.58
N LEU A 194 5.66 -8.05 -2.27
CA LEU A 194 6.73 -8.08 -1.28
C LEU A 194 7.43 -9.45 -1.21
N LEU A 195 6.69 -10.54 -1.48
CA LEU A 195 7.22 -11.90 -1.43
C LEU A 195 7.78 -12.39 -2.76
N SER A 196 7.67 -11.63 -3.86
CA SER A 196 8.18 -12.06 -5.16
C SER A 196 9.71 -11.94 -5.27
N ASP A 197 10.31 -11.03 -4.50
CA ASP A 197 11.76 -10.90 -4.44
C ASP A 197 12.34 -11.90 -3.41
N THR A 198 12.74 -13.06 -3.92
CA THR A 198 13.29 -14.13 -3.09
C THR A 198 14.69 -13.83 -2.56
N ASP A 199 15.45 -12.97 -3.24
CA ASP A 199 16.80 -12.62 -2.80
C ASP A 199 16.74 -11.63 -1.64
N LEU A 200 15.83 -10.67 -1.70
CA LEU A 200 15.51 -9.80 -0.58
C LEU A 200 15.04 -10.59 0.63
N LEU A 201 14.13 -11.56 0.44
CA LEU A 201 13.65 -12.44 1.52
C LEU A 201 14.77 -13.24 2.19
N ARG A 202 15.77 -13.70 1.43
CA ARG A 202 16.94 -14.40 1.99
C ARG A 202 17.88 -13.48 2.75
N SER A 203 17.83 -12.17 2.49
CA SER A 203 18.69 -11.16 3.11
C SER A 203 18.13 -10.57 4.42
N LEU A 204 16.92 -10.97 4.81
CA LEU A 204 16.23 -10.49 6.02
C LEU A 204 16.92 -10.95 7.30
#